data_AF-A0AAU2SA86-F1
#
_entry.id   AF-A0AAU2SA86-F1
#
_cell.length_a   1.000
_cell.length_b   1.000
_cell.length_c   1.000
_cell.angle_alpha   90.00
_cell.angle_beta   90.00
_cell.angle_gamma   90.00
#
_symmetry.space_group_name_H-M   'P 1'
#
loop_
_entity.id
_entity.type
_entity.pdbx_description
1 polymer ?
#
loop_
_entity_poly.entity_id
_entity_poly.type
_entity_poly.pdbx_seq_one_letter_code
_entity_poly.pdbx_strand_id
1 'polypeptide(L)'
;MVPGTEAFLDEVRVAFTDVAERLGLSGPGEGERDRHLAVATYTGSGVRYRIVLGLWDGDVETHACRETGMTECKVGIGKLALAAGVADSRVSFGARSLRQLRKSLAGQVRYVELVHPLVSGEPEAAVALMRAAGAREWSRPALR
;
A
#
# COMPACT_ATOMS: atom_id res chain seq x y z
N MET A 1 19.80 -4.68 -11.24
CA MET A 1 20.08 -3.70 -10.17
C MET A 1 18.74 -3.22 -9.66
N VAL A 2 18.57 -3.15 -8.34
CA VAL A 2 17.36 -2.59 -7.72
C VAL A 2 17.23 -1.12 -8.15
N PRO A 3 16.05 -0.66 -8.59
CA PRO A 3 15.82 0.75 -8.92
C PRO A 3 16.15 1.65 -7.73
N GLY A 4 16.76 2.81 -8.01
CA GLY A 4 16.91 3.86 -7.00
C GLY A 4 15.58 4.53 -6.68
N THR A 5 15.55 5.33 -5.61
CA THR A 5 14.36 6.03 -5.11
C THR A 5 13.63 6.83 -6.18
N GLU A 6 14.33 7.62 -6.99
CA GLU A 6 13.72 8.47 -8.03
C GLU A 6 12.98 7.64 -9.08
N ALA A 7 13.69 6.65 -9.66
CA ALA A 7 13.08 5.73 -10.62
C ALA A 7 11.90 4.95 -10.02
N PHE A 8 11.96 4.59 -8.74
CA PHE A 8 10.83 3.99 -8.06
C PHE A 8 9.61 4.93 -7.97
N LEU A 9 9.82 6.18 -7.55
CA LEU A 9 8.74 7.16 -7.41
C LEU A 9 8.07 7.47 -8.75
N ASP A 10 8.84 7.58 -9.83
CA ASP A 10 8.31 7.76 -11.18
C ASP A 10 7.44 6.59 -11.62
N GLU A 11 7.91 5.37 -11.42
CA GLU A 11 7.16 4.16 -11.79
C GLU A 11 5.89 4.00 -10.94
N VAL A 12 5.93 4.39 -9.66
CA VAL A 12 4.72 4.42 -8.82
C VAL A 12 3.72 5.45 -9.35
N ARG A 13 4.15 6.67 -9.68
CA ARG A 13 3.26 7.70 -10.28
C ARG A 13 2.59 7.14 -11.52
N VAL A 14 3.39 6.65 -12.47
CA VAL A 14 2.88 6.08 -13.73
C VAL A 14 1.88 4.94 -13.48
N ALA A 15 2.16 4.03 -12.56
CA ALA A 15 1.29 2.88 -12.31
C ALA A 15 -0.01 3.26 -11.58
N PHE A 16 0.02 4.25 -10.68
CA PHE A 16 -1.08 4.54 -9.77
C PHE A 16 -1.94 5.75 -10.16
N THR A 17 -1.49 6.67 -11.03
CA THR A 17 -2.23 7.92 -11.34
C THR A 17 -3.69 7.68 -11.70
N ASP A 18 -3.98 6.87 -12.72
CA ASP A 18 -5.36 6.66 -13.18
C ASP A 18 -6.26 6.02 -12.10
N VAL A 19 -5.68 5.08 -11.33
CA VAL A 19 -6.41 4.39 -10.26
C VAL A 19 -6.62 5.32 -9.07
N ALA A 20 -5.64 6.16 -8.75
CA ALA A 20 -5.76 7.15 -7.68
C ALA A 20 -6.87 8.14 -7.99
N GLU A 21 -6.92 8.68 -9.21
CA GLU A 21 -7.98 9.60 -9.64
C GLU A 21 -9.37 8.97 -9.51
N ARG A 22 -9.55 7.75 -10.05
CA ARG A 22 -10.84 7.05 -10.01
C ARG A 22 -11.29 6.69 -8.59
N LEU A 23 -10.36 6.41 -7.68
CA LEU A 23 -10.64 6.08 -6.28
C LEU A 23 -10.67 7.31 -5.36
N GLY A 24 -10.51 8.52 -5.89
CA GLY A 24 -10.48 9.75 -5.09
C GLY A 24 -9.29 9.83 -4.12
N LEU A 25 -8.15 9.23 -4.49
CA LEU A 25 -6.92 9.26 -3.72
C LEU A 25 -6.03 10.43 -4.17
N SER A 26 -5.48 11.18 -3.21
CA SER A 26 -4.47 12.22 -3.44
C SER A 26 -3.06 11.67 -3.19
N GLY A 27 -2.12 12.01 -4.08
CA GLY A 27 -0.73 11.56 -3.97
C GLY A 27 -0.01 11.46 -5.33
N PRO A 28 1.19 10.85 -5.37
CA PRO A 28 1.89 10.33 -4.21
C PRO A 28 2.55 11.48 -3.43
N GLY A 29 2.29 11.54 -2.12
CA GLY A 29 3.18 12.23 -1.20
C GLY A 29 4.47 11.43 -1.04
N GLU A 30 5.61 12.11 -1.08
CA GLU A 30 6.90 11.50 -0.75
C GLU A 30 6.96 11.29 0.77
N GLY A 31 7.07 10.03 1.22
CA GLY A 31 7.21 9.71 2.63
C GLY A 31 8.60 10.05 3.17
N GLU A 32 8.82 9.84 4.47
CA GLU A 32 10.15 9.92 5.08
C GLU A 32 11.17 9.09 4.28
N ARG A 33 12.24 9.76 3.83
CA ARG A 33 13.37 9.11 3.15
C ARG A 33 14.21 8.41 4.20
N ASP A 34 14.00 7.12 4.35
CA ASP A 34 14.96 6.24 5.02
C ASP A 34 16.10 5.91 4.03
N ARG A 35 17.33 5.72 4.52
CA ARG A 35 18.45 5.24 3.70
C ARG A 35 18.20 3.86 3.12
N HIS A 36 17.25 3.10 3.68
CA HIS A 36 16.99 1.71 3.30
C HIS A 36 15.67 1.50 2.53
N LEU A 37 14.77 2.49 2.54
CA LEU A 37 13.43 2.38 1.97
C LEU A 37 13.07 3.61 1.13
N ALA A 38 12.45 3.37 -0.02
CA ALA A 38 11.73 4.40 -0.75
C ALA A 38 10.22 4.23 -0.52
N VAL A 39 9.52 5.32 -0.21
CA VAL A 39 8.10 5.28 0.15
C VAL A 39 7.29 6.31 -0.64
N ALA A 40 6.24 5.83 -1.32
CA ALA A 40 5.22 6.66 -1.95
C ALA A 40 3.88 6.46 -1.23
N THR A 41 3.17 7.56 -0.98
CA THR A 41 1.93 7.53 -0.18
C THR A 41 0.75 8.15 -0.92
N TYR A 42 -0.34 7.40 -1.06
CA TYR A 42 -1.63 7.92 -1.52
C TYR A 42 -2.63 7.93 -0.36
N THR A 43 -3.44 8.98 -0.23
CA THR A 43 -4.42 9.11 0.86
C THR A 43 -5.77 9.54 0.31
N GLY A 44 -6.86 8.96 0.82
CA GLY A 44 -8.22 9.36 0.47
C GLY A 44 -9.24 8.43 1.11
N SER A 45 -10.47 8.92 1.29
CA SER A 45 -11.60 8.12 1.81
C SER A 45 -11.29 7.37 3.13
N GLY A 46 -10.55 8.01 4.04
CA GLY A 46 -10.18 7.43 5.33
C GLY A 46 -9.11 6.34 5.28
N VAL A 47 -8.47 6.12 4.13
CA VAL A 47 -7.42 5.11 3.92
C VAL A 47 -6.15 5.78 3.41
N ARG A 48 -5.00 5.22 3.81
CA ARG A 48 -3.68 5.56 3.27
C ARG A 48 -3.02 4.33 2.68
N TYR A 49 -2.61 4.40 1.43
CA TYR A 49 -1.79 3.37 0.78
C TYR A 49 -0.32 3.77 0.82
N ARG A 50 0.53 2.92 1.38
CA ARG A 50 1.98 3.09 1.41
C ARG A 50 2.63 2.05 0.51
N ILE A 51 3.20 2.49 -0.60
CA ILE A 51 4.02 1.66 -1.49
C ILE A 51 5.47 1.81 -1.05
N VAL A 52 6.12 0.70 -0.71
CA VAL A 52 7.44 0.64 -0.11
C VAL A 52 8.34 -0.22 -0.98
N LEU A 53 9.50 0.31 -1.37
CA LEU A 53 10.57 -0.45 -2.01
C LEU A 53 11.70 -0.69 -1.00
N GLY A 54 12.02 -1.96 -0.78
CA GLY A 54 13.24 -2.37 -0.09
C GLY A 54 14.45 -2.17 -1.00
N LEU A 55 15.30 -1.18 -0.71
CA LEU A 55 16.45 -0.84 -1.56
C LEU A 55 17.54 -1.92 -1.52
N TRP A 56 17.53 -2.81 -0.52
CA TRP A 56 18.49 -3.90 -0.37
C TRP A 56 17.96 -5.23 -0.91
N ASP A 57 16.76 -5.64 -0.51
CA ASP A 57 16.21 -6.95 -0.85
C ASP A 57 15.55 -6.98 -2.24
N GLY A 58 15.21 -5.78 -2.76
CA GLY A 58 14.61 -5.59 -4.07
C GLY A 58 13.19 -6.14 -4.15
N ASP A 59 12.42 -5.95 -3.09
CA ASP A 59 11.00 -6.27 -2.95
C ASP A 59 10.18 -4.98 -2.90
N VAL A 60 8.94 -5.04 -3.39
CA VAL A 60 8.02 -3.91 -3.35
C VAL A 60 6.70 -4.32 -2.75
N GLU A 61 6.29 -3.66 -1.67
CA GLU A 61 5.05 -3.96 -0.95
C GLU A 61 4.15 -2.74 -0.88
N THR A 62 2.84 -2.95 -1.04
CA THR A 62 1.82 -1.93 -0.77
C THR A 62 1.06 -2.33 0.47
N HIS A 63 0.90 -1.37 1.38
CA HIS A 63 0.10 -1.54 2.58
C HIS A 63 -1.07 -0.59 2.59
N ALA A 64 -2.22 -1.08 3.03
CA ALA A 64 -3.35 -0.26 3.45
C ALA A 64 -3.19 0.09 4.94
N CYS A 65 -3.30 1.38 5.24
CA CYS A 65 -3.34 1.93 6.58
C CYS A 65 -4.70 2.59 6.82
N ARG A 66 -5.31 2.35 7.98
CA ARG A 66 -6.52 3.04 8.42
C ARG A 66 -6.36 3.48 9.88
N GLU A 67 -6.80 4.69 10.15
CA GLU A 67 -6.75 5.26 11.49
C GLU A 67 -8.01 4.89 12.27
N THR A 68 -7.83 4.53 13.54
CA THR A 68 -8.89 4.14 14.46
C THR A 68 -8.70 4.85 15.79
N GLY A 69 -9.28 6.04 15.94
CA GLY A 69 -9.20 6.84 17.16
C GLY A 69 -7.76 7.12 17.60
N MET A 70 -7.19 6.22 18.39
CA MET A 70 -5.82 6.28 18.95
C MET A 70 -4.83 5.29 18.31
N THR A 71 -5.25 4.41 17.40
CA THR A 71 -4.38 3.42 16.77
C THR A 71 -4.35 3.56 15.25
N GLU A 72 -3.29 3.07 14.61
CA GLU A 72 -3.23 2.89 13.17
C GLU A 72 -3.16 1.38 12.87
N CYS A 73 -4.12 0.89 12.07
CA CYS A 73 -4.13 -0.46 11.54
C CYS A 73 -3.37 -0.47 10.22
N LYS A 74 -2.38 -1.35 10.05
CA LYS A 74 -1.63 -1.52 8.79
C LYS A 74 -1.62 -2.98 8.35
N VAL A 75 -1.93 -3.22 7.08
CA VAL A 75 -1.87 -4.57 6.47
C VAL A 75 -1.39 -4.50 5.02
N GLY A 76 -0.63 -5.52 4.57
CA GLY A 76 -0.24 -5.64 3.17
C GLY A 76 -1.44 -5.98 2.28
N ILE A 77 -1.58 -5.32 1.13
CA ILE A 77 -2.77 -5.44 0.28
C ILE A 77 -3.02 -6.86 -0.23
N GLY A 78 -1.98 -7.67 -0.44
CA GLY A 78 -2.14 -9.08 -0.83
C GLY A 78 -2.76 -9.93 0.27
N LYS A 79 -2.39 -9.71 1.54
CA LYS A 79 -3.01 -10.40 2.68
C LYS A 79 -4.46 -9.98 2.86
N LEU A 80 -4.73 -8.69 2.67
CA LEU A 80 -6.07 -8.12 2.73
C LEU A 80 -6.97 -8.69 1.61
N ALA A 81 -6.47 -8.76 0.38
CA ALA A 81 -7.20 -9.33 -0.75
C ALA A 81 -7.54 -10.82 -0.52
N LEU A 82 -6.63 -11.58 0.07
CA LEU A 82 -6.88 -12.97 0.45
C LEU A 82 -7.96 -13.09 1.55
N ALA A 83 -7.86 -12.29 2.60
CA ALA A 83 -8.86 -12.29 3.68
C ALA A 83 -10.25 -11.86 3.20
N ALA A 84 -10.31 -10.98 2.20
CA ALA A 84 -11.54 -10.55 1.55
C ALA A 84 -12.09 -11.55 0.52
N GLY A 85 -11.37 -12.63 0.20
CA GLY A 85 -11.78 -13.59 -0.81
C GLY A 85 -11.74 -13.06 -2.25
N VAL A 86 -10.99 -11.98 -2.50
CA VAL A 86 -10.85 -11.35 -3.84
C VAL A 86 -9.52 -11.70 -4.52
N ALA A 87 -8.76 -12.64 -3.95
CA ALA A 87 -7.53 -13.19 -4.51
C ALA A 87 -7.41 -14.69 -4.19
N ASP A 88 -6.87 -15.45 -5.14
CA ASP A 88 -6.76 -16.92 -5.02
C ASP A 88 -5.42 -17.39 -4.42
N SER A 89 -4.38 -16.53 -4.42
CA SER A 89 -3.06 -16.92 -3.91
C SER A 89 -2.22 -15.72 -3.44
N ARG A 90 -1.21 -16.02 -2.61
CA ARG A 90 -0.18 -15.04 -2.23
C ARG A 90 0.72 -14.75 -3.43
N VAL A 91 0.75 -13.50 -3.86
CA VAL A 91 1.71 -13.02 -4.86
C VAL A 91 2.86 -12.30 -4.16
N SER A 92 4.08 -12.72 -4.47
CA SER A 92 5.30 -12.00 -4.11
C SER A 92 5.65 -11.01 -5.21
N PHE A 93 6.06 -9.81 -4.82
CA PHE A 93 6.30 -8.69 -5.71
C PHE A 93 7.78 -8.30 -5.70
N GLY A 94 8.49 -8.69 -6.75
CA GLY A 94 9.91 -8.37 -6.93
C GLY A 94 10.13 -7.04 -7.64
N ALA A 95 11.26 -6.42 -7.33
CA ALA A 95 11.73 -5.14 -7.87
C ALA A 95 13.26 -5.13 -8.12
N ARG A 96 13.89 -6.28 -8.43
CA ARG A 96 15.34 -6.36 -8.69
C ARG A 96 15.76 -5.81 -10.07
N SER A 97 14.78 -5.32 -10.82
CA SER A 97 14.92 -4.57 -12.08
C SER A 97 13.69 -3.70 -12.30
N LEU A 98 13.79 -2.65 -13.12
CA LEU A 98 12.64 -1.82 -13.51
C LEU A 98 11.52 -2.63 -14.15
N ARG A 99 11.85 -3.62 -14.99
CA ARG A 99 10.85 -4.52 -15.61
C ARG A 99 10.05 -5.29 -14.56
N GLN A 100 10.71 -5.82 -13.53
CA GLN A 100 10.04 -6.52 -12.44
C GLN A 100 9.21 -5.56 -11.59
N LEU A 101 9.75 -4.37 -11.27
CA LEU A 101 9.04 -3.34 -10.53
C LEU A 101 7.72 -2.97 -11.23
N ARG A 102 7.76 -2.65 -12.53
CA ARG A 102 6.56 -2.33 -13.33
C ARG A 102 5.51 -3.42 -13.27
N LYS A 103 5.92 -4.68 -13.49
CA LYS A 103 5.02 -5.84 -13.41
C LYS A 103 4.39 -5.96 -12.02
N SER A 104 5.20 -5.78 -10.98
CA SER A 104 4.76 -5.85 -9.59
C SER A 104 3.77 -4.73 -9.24
N LEU A 105 4.06 -3.49 -9.64
CA LEU A 105 3.17 -2.36 -9.42
C LEU A 105 1.82 -2.55 -10.11
N ALA A 106 1.81 -3.01 -11.37
CA ALA A 106 0.56 -3.31 -12.08
C ALA A 106 -0.31 -4.36 -11.35
N GLY A 107 0.30 -5.42 -10.81
CA GLY A 107 -0.41 -6.41 -10.00
C GLY A 107 -0.94 -5.85 -8.68
N GLN A 108 -0.17 -4.96 -8.05
CA GLN A 108 -0.57 -4.33 -6.79
C GLN A 108 -1.70 -3.31 -6.97
N VAL A 109 -1.68 -2.55 -8.07
CA VAL A 109 -2.78 -1.66 -8.47
C VAL A 109 -4.08 -2.45 -8.55
N ARG A 110 -4.07 -3.63 -9.18
CA ARG A 110 -5.26 -4.49 -9.26
C ARG A 110 -5.80 -4.87 -7.87
N TYR A 111 -4.91 -5.22 -6.94
CA TYR A 111 -5.35 -5.50 -5.57
C TYR A 111 -5.89 -4.27 -4.85
N VAL A 112 -5.30 -3.08 -5.06
CA VAL A 112 -5.84 -1.83 -4.52
C VAL A 112 -7.26 -1.56 -5.03
N GLU A 113 -7.52 -1.73 -6.33
CA GLU A 113 -8.87 -1.59 -6.89
C GLU A 113 -9.88 -2.51 -6.19
N LEU A 114 -9.51 -3.77 -5.98
CA LEU A 114 -10.39 -4.78 -5.41
C LEU A 114 -10.68 -4.54 -3.92
N VAL A 115 -9.66 -4.16 -3.15
CA VAL A 115 -9.80 -3.99 -1.70
C VAL A 115 -10.30 -2.61 -1.30
N HIS A 116 -10.09 -1.58 -2.14
CA HIS A 116 -10.40 -0.20 -1.76
C HIS A 116 -11.83 -0.01 -1.24
N PRO A 117 -12.89 -0.48 -1.93
CA PRO A 117 -14.26 -0.32 -1.44
C PRO A 117 -14.49 -0.97 -0.06
N LEU A 118 -13.77 -2.04 0.25
CA LEU A 118 -13.89 -2.77 1.52
C LEU A 118 -13.20 -2.03 2.66
N VAL A 119 -12.08 -1.35 2.36
CA VAL A 119 -11.33 -0.62 3.38
C VAL A 119 -11.66 0.86 3.46
N SER A 120 -12.35 1.45 2.49
CA SER A 120 -12.80 2.85 2.52
C SER A 120 -14.25 3.04 2.96
N GLY A 121 -15.03 1.96 3.03
CA GLY A 121 -16.40 1.96 3.57
C GLY A 121 -16.47 2.11 5.09
N GLU A 122 -17.47 1.44 5.68
CA GLU A 122 -17.77 1.52 7.12
C GLU A 122 -16.53 1.24 7.99
N PRO A 123 -16.13 2.16 8.89
CA PRO A 123 -14.88 2.07 9.63
C PRO A 123 -14.70 0.77 10.41
N GLU A 124 -15.72 0.33 11.14
CA GLU A 124 -15.64 -0.86 11.98
C GLU A 124 -15.49 -2.13 11.15
N ALA A 125 -16.25 -2.24 10.05
CA ALA A 125 -16.18 -3.37 9.13
C ALA A 125 -14.82 -3.43 8.42
N ALA A 126 -14.30 -2.28 7.96
CA ALA A 126 -12.98 -2.18 7.35
C ALA A 126 -11.88 -2.64 8.32
N VAL A 127 -11.93 -2.19 9.58
CA VAL A 127 -10.95 -2.55 10.60
C VAL A 127 -11.05 -4.02 10.99
N ALA A 128 -12.26 -4.56 11.11
CA ALA A 128 -12.47 -5.99 11.36
C ALA A 128 -11.85 -6.85 10.24
N LEU A 129 -12.04 -6.46 8.98
CA LEU A 129 -11.41 -7.13 7.83
C LEU A 129 -9.88 -7.01 7.89
N MET A 130 -9.35 -5.82 8.19
CA MET A 130 -7.90 -5.62 8.33
C MET A 130 -7.31 -6.50 9.44
N ARG A 131 -7.98 -6.61 10.60
CA ARG A 131 -7.59 -7.51 11.70
C ARG A 131 -7.62 -8.98 11.28
N ALA A 132 -8.67 -9.42 10.59
CA ALA A 132 -8.77 -10.77 10.05
C ALA A 132 -7.64 -11.08 9.06
N ALA A 133 -7.17 -10.08 8.31
CA ALA A 133 -6.02 -10.17 7.42
C ALA A 133 -4.65 -10.14 8.14
N GLY A 134 -4.64 -10.07 9.47
CA GLY A 134 -3.42 -10.01 10.29
C GLY A 134 -2.78 -8.62 10.28
N ALA A 135 -3.59 -7.56 10.32
CA ALA A 135 -3.09 -6.20 10.48
C ALA A 135 -2.23 -6.05 11.74
N ARG A 136 -1.19 -5.24 11.62
CA ARG A 136 -0.45 -4.73 12.78
C ARG A 136 -1.14 -3.47 13.27
N GLU A 137 -1.28 -3.34 14.58
CA GLU A 137 -1.83 -2.16 15.23
C GLU A 137 -0.77 -1.55 16.14
N TRP A 138 -0.63 -0.23 16.09
CA TRP A 138 0.19 0.51 17.05
C TRP A 138 -0.56 1.73 17.54
N SER A 139 -0.37 2.02 18.83
CA SER A 139 -0.83 3.27 19.43
C SER A 139 -0.10 4.43 18.79
N ARG A 140 -0.82 5.48 18.43
CA ARG A 140 -0.18 6.76 18.13
C ARG A 140 0.35 7.36 19.44
N PRO A 141 1.54 8.00 19.42
CA PRO A 141 1.85 8.98 20.43
C PRO A 141 0.71 10.00 20.42
N ALA A 142 0.09 10.26 21.58
CA ALA A 142 -0.82 11.39 21.69
C ALA A 142 -0.02 12.63 21.29
N LEU A 143 -0.31 13.19 20.12
CA LEU A 143 0.20 14.50 19.73
C LEU A 143 -0.37 15.46 20.77
N ARG A 144 0.48 15.91 21.70
CA ARG A 144 0.21 17.03 22.59
C ARG A 144 0.29 18.33 21.80
#